data_AF-A0AAE8K9E6-F1
#
_entry.id   AF-A0AAE8K9E6-F1
#
_cell.length_a   1.000
_cell.length_b   1.000
_cell.length_c   1.000
_cell.angle_alpha   90.00
_cell.angle_beta   90.00
_cell.angle_gamma   90.00
#
_symmetry.space_group_name_H-M   'P 1'
#
loop_
_entity.id
_entity.type
_entity.pdbx_description
1 polymer ?
#
loop_
_entity_poly.entity_id
_entity_poly.type
_entity_poly.pdbx_seq_one_letter_code
_entity_poly.pdbx_strand_id
1 'polypeptide(L)'
;MGRGRKVQREWSKKPGLNKQATSVFSDNSPQGEVFEATAKEKQQKKLAENRKSKLISSLGQSRYASLLVVSTGLVLITCFAILVSYTWPRSKQARNQSSLASTSTVQNESENKIKQLTEADSDLVDENRQIDFQIEDILQMVKTMKEPNVFPQDIVAKYGKASSGSIDNRVKGSQLVDLTYKLIGEKGAITLRFRDIEGRTELSTVYVRLFRDAWGPVTKSVDDYRTLIPQDKQEGVEVKQAIAELGMPKTIYASKPVKWQVDSLFLEYSTTDNMTVSLFFDEVNGLYRLKSMMTSTV
;
A
#
# COMPACT_ATOMS: atom_id res chain seq x y z
N MET A 1 13.12 -58.34 -36.40
CA MET A 1 14.57 -58.53 -36.59
C MET A 1 15.03 -57.63 -37.73
N GLY A 2 16.06 -56.80 -37.51
CA GLY A 2 16.97 -56.40 -38.58
C GLY A 2 17.01 -54.92 -39.02
N ARG A 3 17.95 -54.16 -38.42
CA ARG A 3 18.87 -53.15 -39.02
C ARG A 3 18.20 -51.89 -39.63
N GLY A 4 18.44 -50.65 -39.20
CA GLY A 4 19.65 -50.02 -38.64
C GLY A 4 20.52 -49.40 -39.74
N ARG A 5 20.56 -48.05 -39.84
CA ARG A 5 21.78 -47.21 -39.93
C ARG A 5 21.48 -45.71 -40.15
N LYS A 6 22.13 -44.89 -39.32
CA LYS A 6 22.32 -43.43 -39.40
C LYS A 6 23.45 -43.11 -40.40
N VAL A 7 23.42 -41.94 -41.04
CA VAL A 7 24.63 -41.20 -41.43
C VAL A 7 24.42 -39.70 -41.22
N GLN A 8 25.25 -39.15 -40.34
CA GLN A 8 25.46 -37.75 -39.99
C GLN A 8 26.52 -37.17 -40.95
N ARG A 9 26.38 -35.91 -41.38
CA ARG A 9 27.44 -35.20 -42.12
C ARG A 9 27.60 -33.79 -41.58
N GLU A 10 28.63 -33.63 -40.75
CA GLU A 10 29.22 -32.34 -40.40
C GLU A 10 29.99 -31.78 -41.60
N TRP A 11 29.99 -30.46 -41.76
CA TRP A 11 31.00 -29.73 -42.52
C TRP A 11 31.60 -28.67 -41.61
N SER A 12 32.84 -28.89 -41.22
CA SER A 12 33.76 -27.87 -40.73
C SER A 12 34.76 -27.55 -41.83
N LYS A 13 35.12 -26.26 -41.95
CA LYS A 13 36.47 -25.70 -42.21
C LYS A 13 36.41 -24.40 -43.03
N LYS A 14 36.74 -23.27 -42.36
CA LYS A 14 37.59 -22.19 -42.94
C LYS A 14 39.04 -22.73 -43.03
N PRO A 15 39.98 -22.11 -43.78
CA PRO A 15 40.77 -21.00 -43.21
C PRO A 15 41.43 -19.98 -44.20
N GLY A 16 41.91 -18.87 -43.62
CA GLY A 16 43.06 -18.05 -44.07
C GLY A 16 42.85 -17.08 -45.24
N LEU A 17 43.59 -15.98 -45.40
CA LEU A 17 44.66 -15.27 -44.66
C LEU A 17 44.96 -14.01 -45.52
N ASN A 18 45.13 -12.78 -45.02
CA ASN A 18 46.41 -12.13 -44.70
C ASN A 18 46.13 -10.63 -44.42
N LYS A 19 46.56 -10.06 -43.28
CA LYS A 19 47.86 -9.38 -42.98
C LYS A 19 48.01 -8.04 -43.74
N GLN A 20 48.43 -6.92 -43.13
CA GLN A 20 49.62 -6.78 -42.30
C GLN A 20 49.64 -5.46 -41.48
N ALA A 21 50.38 -5.48 -40.37
CA ALA A 21 50.62 -4.41 -39.41
C ALA A 21 51.91 -3.61 -39.72
N THR A 22 52.11 -2.48 -39.03
CA THR A 22 53.44 -2.09 -38.49
C THR A 22 53.33 -1.08 -37.34
N SER A 23 54.20 -1.28 -36.35
CA SER A 23 54.43 -0.58 -35.07
C SER A 23 55.39 0.61 -35.17
N VAL A 24 55.35 1.60 -34.25
CA VAL A 24 56.52 2.25 -33.58
C VAL A 24 56.07 2.94 -32.27
N PHE A 25 56.90 2.84 -31.22
CA PHE A 25 56.83 3.45 -29.87
C PHE A 25 56.99 4.99 -29.82
N SER A 26 56.47 5.65 -28.77
CA SER A 26 57.20 6.68 -28.01
C SER A 26 56.55 7.00 -26.64
N ASP A 27 57.42 7.22 -25.65
CA ASP A 27 57.21 7.44 -24.21
C ASP A 27 56.68 8.84 -23.82
N ASN A 28 56.00 8.95 -22.66
CA ASN A 28 56.38 9.85 -21.55
C ASN A 28 55.35 9.83 -20.38
N SER A 29 55.87 9.69 -19.15
CA SER A 29 55.21 9.71 -17.82
C SER A 29 54.81 11.15 -17.37
N PRO A 30 54.16 11.40 -16.18
CA PRO A 30 54.63 11.11 -14.80
C PRO A 30 53.51 10.53 -13.86
N GLN A 31 53.73 9.73 -12.80
CA GLN A 31 54.51 9.82 -11.54
C GLN A 31 54.10 10.95 -10.57
N GLY A 32 53.80 10.60 -9.30
CA GLY A 32 54.14 11.44 -8.14
C GLY A 32 53.09 11.63 -7.05
N GLU A 33 53.26 10.91 -5.95
CA GLU A 33 52.57 10.99 -4.66
C GLU A 33 53.22 12.03 -3.71
N VAL A 34 52.42 12.58 -2.78
CA VAL A 34 52.73 13.05 -1.41
C VAL A 34 53.63 14.29 -1.19
N PHE A 35 53.03 15.37 -0.64
CA PHE A 35 53.38 16.09 0.61
C PHE A 35 52.93 17.56 0.53
N GLU A 36 51.93 17.95 1.32
CA GLU A 36 51.91 19.28 1.95
C GLU A 36 50.99 19.24 3.17
N ALA A 37 51.59 18.95 4.32
CA ALA A 37 51.06 19.31 5.63
C ALA A 37 51.88 20.49 6.15
N THR A 38 51.24 21.27 7.03
CA THR A 38 51.83 22.28 7.93
C THR A 38 51.80 23.74 7.45
N ALA A 39 50.60 24.35 7.51
CA ALA A 39 50.46 25.78 7.79
C ALA A 39 49.20 26.10 8.62
N LYS A 40 49.28 25.74 9.91
CA LYS A 40 48.92 26.55 11.09
C LYS A 40 47.49 27.15 11.11
N GLU A 41 46.56 26.59 11.88
CA GLU A 41 46.54 26.72 13.35
C GLU A 41 46.74 28.19 13.80
N LYS A 42 45.86 29.12 13.41
CA LYS A 42 45.84 30.47 14.00
C LYS A 42 44.55 31.31 13.85
N GLN A 43 43.36 30.69 13.71
CA GLN A 43 42.09 31.44 13.76
C GLN A 43 41.02 30.91 14.71
N GLN A 44 41.29 29.84 15.47
CA GLN A 44 40.47 29.46 16.63
C GLN A 44 41.08 29.98 17.94
N LYS A 45 41.07 31.30 18.17
CA LYS A 45 41.18 31.94 19.51
C LYS A 45 41.30 33.46 19.36
N LYS A 46 40.18 34.14 19.08
CA LYS A 46 39.92 35.56 19.45
C LYS A 46 38.64 36.02 18.76
N LEU A 47 37.50 35.68 19.34
CA LEU A 47 36.23 36.44 19.34
C LEU A 47 35.13 35.60 20.00
N ALA A 48 35.47 35.01 21.14
CA ALA A 48 34.51 34.44 22.07
C ALA A 48 34.61 35.22 23.38
N GLU A 49 34.31 36.52 23.34
CA GLU A 49 33.90 37.24 24.53
C GLU A 49 33.17 38.53 24.17
N ASN A 50 32.02 38.72 24.83
CA ASN A 50 31.34 39.99 25.04
C ASN A 50 30.30 40.44 23.99
N ARG A 51 29.03 40.06 24.19
CA ARG A 51 28.00 40.94 24.78
C ARG A 51 26.62 40.27 24.73
N LYS A 52 26.01 40.06 25.90
CA LYS A 52 24.55 40.02 26.02
C LYS A 52 24.02 41.45 25.89
N SER A 53 23.11 41.71 24.95
CA SER A 53 22.08 42.73 25.12
C SER A 53 20.82 42.39 24.31
N LYS A 54 19.81 41.95 25.06
CA LYS A 54 18.37 42.13 24.87
C LYS A 54 18.00 43.21 23.83
N LEU A 55 17.34 42.82 22.74
CA LEU A 55 16.37 43.65 22.04
C LEU A 55 15.21 42.77 21.56
N ILE A 56 14.06 43.02 22.17
CA ILE A 56 12.75 42.63 21.68
C ILE A 56 12.44 43.59 20.53
N SER A 57 12.12 43.07 19.35
CA SER A 57 11.23 43.74 18.41
C SER A 57 10.50 42.70 17.58
N SER A 58 9.22 42.58 17.90
CA SER A 58 8.15 41.93 17.14
C SER A 58 8.21 42.23 15.64
N LEU A 59 8.11 41.21 14.80
CA LEU A 59 7.24 41.25 13.61
C LEU A 59 6.98 39.83 13.07
N GLY A 60 5.75 39.59 12.63
CA GLY A 60 5.10 38.28 12.55
C GLY A 60 5.73 37.23 11.64
N GLN A 61 5.74 35.99 12.13
CA GLN A 61 5.70 34.70 11.44
C GLN A 61 5.76 33.64 12.57
N SER A 62 4.95 32.59 12.69
CA SER A 62 4.15 31.88 11.71
C SER A 62 3.18 30.98 12.49
N ARG A 63 1.86 31.15 12.29
CA ARG A 63 0.80 30.30 12.85
C ARG A 63 0.76 28.88 12.27
N TYR A 64 1.79 28.47 11.52
CA TYR A 64 1.87 27.16 10.86
C TYR A 64 2.61 26.09 11.67
N ALA A 65 3.45 26.48 12.64
CA ALA A 65 4.21 25.52 13.44
C ALA A 65 3.32 24.71 14.41
N SER A 66 2.22 25.29 14.91
CA SER A 66 1.29 24.57 15.79
C SER A 66 0.32 23.66 15.02
N LEU A 67 0.05 23.92 13.74
CA LEU A 67 -0.83 23.09 12.91
C LEU A 67 -0.20 21.75 12.55
N LEU A 68 1.12 21.71 12.33
CA LEU A 68 1.84 20.48 11.98
C LEU A 68 1.98 19.51 13.16
N VAL A 69 2.01 20.02 14.40
CA VAL A 69 2.08 19.20 15.62
C VAL A 69 0.71 18.59 15.97
N VAL A 70 -0.39 19.29 15.66
CA VAL A 70 -1.74 18.78 15.91
C VAL A 70 -2.15 17.72 14.87
N SER A 71 -1.73 17.85 13.61
CA SER A 71 -2.07 16.88 12.56
C SER A 71 -1.38 15.52 12.73
N THR A 72 -0.11 15.52 13.13
CA THR A 72 0.66 14.29 13.39
C THR A 72 0.16 13.53 14.62
N GLY A 73 -0.27 14.24 15.67
CA GLY A 73 -0.87 13.63 16.85
C GLY A 73 -2.20 12.92 16.58
N LEU A 74 -3.05 13.48 15.71
CA LEU A 74 -4.37 12.93 15.41
C LEU A 74 -4.28 11.64 14.57
N VAL A 75 -3.31 11.57 13.65
CA VAL A 75 -3.02 10.37 12.83
C VAL A 75 -2.53 9.20 13.69
N LEU A 76 -1.64 9.47 14.66
CA LEU A 76 -1.14 8.44 15.57
C LEU A 76 -2.24 7.88 16.48
N ILE A 77 -3.14 8.74 16.98
CA ILE A 77 -4.28 8.30 17.80
C ILE A 77 -5.24 7.42 16.99
N THR A 78 -5.50 7.75 15.73
CA THR A 78 -6.34 6.90 14.85
C THR A 78 -5.69 5.56 14.53
N CYS A 79 -4.38 5.52 14.27
CA CYS A 79 -3.66 4.26 14.05
C CYS A 79 -3.63 3.40 15.32
N PHE A 80 -3.46 4.01 16.50
CA PHE A 80 -3.45 3.30 17.78
C PHE A 80 -4.83 2.71 18.13
N ALA A 81 -5.92 3.43 17.85
CA ALA A 81 -7.28 2.94 18.09
C ALA A 81 -7.63 1.72 17.20
N ILE A 82 -7.14 1.72 15.95
CA ILE A 82 -7.30 0.58 15.04
C ILE A 82 -6.49 -0.62 15.55
N LEU A 83 -5.24 -0.42 15.98
CA LEU A 83 -4.41 -1.49 16.54
C LEU A 83 -4.96 -2.09 17.83
N VAL A 84 -5.48 -1.29 18.76
CA VAL A 84 -6.09 -1.78 20.02
C VAL A 84 -7.39 -2.55 19.76
N SER A 85 -8.14 -2.20 18.72
CA SER A 85 -9.34 -2.95 18.31
C SER A 85 -9.01 -4.34 17.75
N TYR A 86 -7.80 -4.52 17.21
CA TYR A 86 -7.34 -5.80 16.67
C TYR A 86 -6.70 -6.72 17.72
N THR A 87 -6.26 -6.20 18.86
CA THR A 87 -5.59 -6.99 19.92
C THR A 87 -6.49 -7.36 21.10
N TRP A 88 -7.77 -6.97 21.09
CA TRP A 88 -8.70 -7.37 22.15
C TRP A 88 -8.95 -8.89 22.11
N PRO A 89 -8.62 -9.66 23.17
CA PRO A 89 -8.78 -11.10 23.16
C PRO A 89 -10.27 -11.47 23.09
N ARG A 90 -10.66 -12.22 22.04
CA ARG A 90 -11.89 -13.04 22.07
C ARG A 90 -11.74 -14.05 23.19
N SER A 91 -12.27 -13.74 24.38
CA SER A 91 -12.42 -14.71 25.45
C SER A 91 -13.29 -15.87 24.96
N LYS A 92 -12.67 -17.03 24.85
CA LYS A 92 -13.31 -18.30 24.50
C LYS A 92 -14.41 -18.62 25.53
N GLN A 93 -15.67 -18.57 25.13
CA GLN A 93 -16.72 -19.21 25.91
C GLN A 93 -16.82 -20.66 25.42
N ALA A 94 -16.19 -21.54 26.19
CA ALA A 94 -16.19 -22.97 25.98
C ALA A 94 -17.62 -23.52 26.06
N ARG A 95 -17.97 -24.34 25.07
CA ARG A 95 -19.09 -25.26 25.08
C ARG A 95 -18.92 -26.23 26.24
N ASN A 96 -19.85 -26.25 27.19
CA ASN A 96 -20.16 -27.41 28.02
C ASN A 96 -21.68 -27.48 28.23
N GLN A 97 -22.23 -28.67 28.00
CA GLN A 97 -23.63 -29.02 28.10
C GLN A 97 -24.09 -29.06 29.56
N SER A 98 -25.28 -28.54 29.85
CA SER A 98 -26.25 -29.20 30.73
C SER A 98 -27.65 -28.63 30.53
N SER A 99 -28.61 -29.49 30.84
CA SER A 99 -30.01 -29.52 30.46
C SER A 99 -30.95 -28.74 31.40
N LEU A 100 -32.08 -28.32 30.83
CA LEU A 100 -33.42 -28.11 31.42
C LEU A 100 -33.82 -26.76 32.06
N ALA A 101 -34.94 -26.28 31.51
CA ALA A 101 -36.09 -25.61 32.11
C ALA A 101 -36.00 -24.14 32.57
N SER A 102 -36.74 -23.33 31.81
CA SER A 102 -37.63 -22.22 32.22
C SER A 102 -37.13 -21.25 33.29
N THR A 103 -37.02 -19.97 32.93
CA THR A 103 -37.89 -18.88 33.44
C THR A 103 -37.53 -17.59 32.70
N SER A 104 -38.57 -16.85 32.30
CA SER A 104 -38.57 -15.53 31.68
C SER A 104 -37.38 -14.65 32.06
N THR A 105 -36.54 -14.33 31.08
CA THR A 105 -35.60 -13.21 31.18
C THR A 105 -35.91 -12.26 30.05
N VAL A 106 -36.42 -11.09 30.42
CA VAL A 106 -36.57 -9.90 29.59
C VAL A 106 -35.27 -9.73 28.81
N GLN A 107 -35.33 -9.91 27.49
CA GLN A 107 -34.24 -9.60 26.58
C GLN A 107 -34.03 -8.08 26.62
N ASN A 108 -33.13 -7.63 27.49
CA ASN A 108 -32.42 -6.40 27.24
C ASN A 108 -31.56 -6.66 25.99
N GLU A 109 -32.11 -6.35 24.82
CA GLU A 109 -31.30 -5.99 23.66
C GLU A 109 -30.41 -4.83 24.09
N SER A 110 -29.20 -5.14 24.55
CA SER A 110 -28.14 -4.15 24.51
C SER A 110 -28.03 -3.75 23.05
N GLU A 111 -28.50 -2.55 22.69
CA GLU A 111 -28.46 -2.01 21.34
C GLU A 111 -27.00 -2.04 20.85
N ASN A 112 -26.60 -3.12 20.19
CA ASN A 112 -25.30 -3.21 19.58
C ASN A 112 -25.34 -2.25 18.40
N LYS A 113 -24.72 -1.09 18.58
CA LYS A 113 -24.66 -0.02 17.57
C LYS A 113 -23.94 -0.44 16.28
N ILE A 114 -23.30 -1.62 16.28
CA ILE A 114 -22.81 -2.30 15.07
C ILE A 114 -23.69 -3.53 14.80
N LYS A 115 -24.41 -3.52 13.68
CA LYS A 115 -25.20 -4.65 13.19
C LYS A 115 -24.39 -5.43 12.15
N GLN A 116 -24.26 -6.74 12.33
CA GLN A 116 -23.75 -7.63 11.27
C GLN A 116 -24.86 -7.90 10.25
N LEU A 117 -24.52 -7.91 8.97
CA LEU A 117 -25.44 -8.29 7.90
C LEU A 117 -25.39 -9.80 7.71
N THR A 118 -26.56 -10.43 7.71
CA THR A 118 -26.76 -11.86 7.44
C THR A 118 -27.52 -12.03 6.12
N GLU A 119 -27.46 -13.22 5.51
CA GLU A 119 -28.22 -13.50 4.28
C GLU A 119 -29.73 -13.33 4.46
N ALA A 120 -30.25 -13.69 5.64
CA ALA A 120 -31.67 -13.63 5.94
C ALA A 120 -32.20 -12.19 6.06
N ASP A 121 -31.32 -11.24 6.38
CA ASP A 121 -31.70 -9.88 6.75
C ASP A 121 -31.24 -8.81 5.75
N SER A 122 -30.57 -9.19 4.64
CA SER A 122 -29.95 -8.21 3.75
C SER A 122 -29.80 -8.68 2.30
N ASP A 123 -30.30 -7.87 1.38
CA ASP A 123 -30.08 -8.02 -0.07
C ASP A 123 -28.62 -7.80 -0.49
N LEU A 124 -27.75 -7.40 0.45
CA LEU A 124 -26.35 -7.08 0.18
C LEU A 124 -25.41 -8.27 0.32
N VAL A 125 -25.79 -9.33 1.06
CA VAL A 125 -24.86 -10.42 1.42
C VAL A 125 -25.34 -11.83 1.05
N ASP A 126 -24.38 -12.68 0.72
CA ASP A 126 -24.46 -14.12 0.47
C ASP A 126 -23.14 -14.72 0.99
N GLU A 127 -23.16 -15.40 2.13
CA GLU A 127 -22.00 -15.87 2.89
C GLU A 127 -21.09 -16.81 2.11
N ASN A 128 -21.67 -17.53 1.14
CA ASN A 128 -21.00 -18.49 0.28
C ASN A 128 -20.41 -17.86 -0.97
N ARG A 129 -20.76 -16.59 -1.26
CA ARG A 129 -20.28 -15.87 -2.43
C ARG A 129 -18.77 -15.67 -2.36
N GLN A 130 -18.13 -15.97 -3.49
CA GLN A 130 -16.73 -15.64 -3.76
C GLN A 130 -16.65 -14.98 -5.13
N ILE A 131 -15.66 -14.11 -5.30
CA ILE A 131 -15.40 -13.42 -6.58
C ILE A 131 -13.98 -13.67 -7.04
N ASP A 132 -13.77 -13.60 -8.35
CA ASP A 132 -12.42 -13.63 -8.91
C ASP A 132 -11.73 -12.27 -8.71
N PHE A 133 -10.40 -12.29 -8.57
CA PHE A 133 -9.62 -11.08 -8.36
C PHE A 133 -9.05 -10.60 -9.69
N GLN A 134 -9.46 -9.41 -10.12
CA GLN A 134 -8.88 -8.71 -11.27
C GLN A 134 -8.50 -7.29 -10.86
N ILE A 135 -7.28 -6.86 -11.21
CA ILE A 135 -6.78 -5.53 -10.85
C ILE A 135 -7.62 -4.42 -11.49
N GLU A 136 -8.16 -4.67 -12.69
CA GLU A 136 -9.06 -3.78 -13.41
C GLU A 136 -10.32 -3.48 -12.60
N ASP A 137 -10.90 -4.48 -11.92
CA ASP A 137 -12.09 -4.29 -11.10
C ASP A 137 -11.76 -3.41 -9.89
N ILE A 138 -10.60 -3.59 -9.27
CA ILE A 138 -10.14 -2.73 -8.17
C ILE A 138 -9.95 -1.29 -8.65
N LEU A 139 -9.25 -1.09 -9.76
CA LEU A 139 -9.04 0.24 -10.32
C LEU A 139 -10.37 0.90 -10.70
N GLN A 140 -11.35 0.12 -11.16
CA GLN A 140 -12.69 0.61 -11.43
C GLN A 140 -13.46 0.98 -10.15
N MET A 141 -13.35 0.20 -9.08
CA MET A 141 -13.90 0.55 -7.76
C MET A 141 -13.28 1.86 -7.23
N VAL A 142 -11.96 2.02 -7.40
CA VAL A 142 -11.25 3.25 -7.02
C VAL A 142 -11.71 4.45 -7.86
N LYS A 143 -12.03 4.26 -9.15
CA LYS A 143 -12.65 5.31 -9.97
C LYS A 143 -14.03 5.69 -9.44
N THR A 144 -14.85 4.71 -9.07
CA THR A 144 -16.19 4.94 -8.50
C THR A 144 -16.15 5.73 -7.18
N MET A 145 -15.05 5.72 -6.41
CA MET A 145 -14.90 6.57 -5.21
C MET A 145 -15.06 8.08 -5.48
N LYS A 146 -14.85 8.52 -6.73
CA LYS A 146 -15.00 9.92 -7.14
C LYS A 146 -16.44 10.29 -7.46
N GLU A 147 -17.29 9.31 -7.69
CA GLU A 147 -18.71 9.52 -7.95
C GLU A 147 -19.41 9.91 -6.64
N PRO A 148 -20.30 10.91 -6.66
CA PRO A 148 -21.14 11.22 -5.52
C PRO A 148 -22.29 10.22 -5.41
N ASN A 149 -22.83 10.01 -4.21
CA ASN A 149 -24.02 9.21 -3.96
C ASN A 149 -23.88 7.75 -4.45
N VAL A 150 -22.74 7.13 -4.17
CA VAL A 150 -22.51 5.71 -4.44
C VAL A 150 -22.99 4.91 -3.24
N PHE A 151 -23.97 4.06 -3.45
CA PHE A 151 -24.57 3.22 -2.40
C PHE A 151 -24.03 1.79 -2.45
N PRO A 152 -24.08 1.05 -1.34
CA PRO A 152 -23.74 -0.38 -1.31
C PRO A 152 -24.45 -1.21 -2.39
N GLN A 153 -25.71 -0.86 -2.70
CA GLN A 153 -26.55 -1.52 -3.70
C GLN A 153 -25.97 -1.37 -5.12
N ASP A 154 -25.35 -0.23 -5.45
CA ASP A 154 -24.76 0.00 -6.77
C ASP A 154 -23.58 -0.93 -7.01
N ILE A 155 -22.78 -1.15 -5.98
CA ILE A 155 -21.66 -2.12 -6.01
C ILE A 155 -22.20 -3.55 -6.10
N VAL A 156 -23.25 -3.89 -5.34
CA VAL A 156 -23.85 -5.23 -5.39
C VAL A 156 -24.47 -5.53 -6.76
N ALA A 157 -25.13 -4.54 -7.39
CA ALA A 157 -25.69 -4.69 -8.73
C ALA A 157 -24.60 -4.99 -9.77
N LYS A 158 -23.40 -4.45 -9.59
CA LYS A 158 -22.28 -4.60 -10.53
C LYS A 158 -21.42 -5.84 -10.28
N TYR A 159 -21.10 -6.13 -9.03
CA TYR A 159 -20.13 -7.17 -8.64
C TYR A 159 -20.78 -8.39 -7.95
N GLY A 160 -22.09 -8.33 -7.72
CA GLY A 160 -22.85 -9.30 -6.93
C GLY A 160 -22.79 -9.02 -5.43
N LYS A 161 -23.48 -9.87 -4.66
CA LYS A 161 -23.55 -9.78 -3.20
C LYS A 161 -22.16 -9.95 -2.56
N ALA A 162 -21.97 -9.32 -1.42
CA ALA A 162 -20.77 -9.48 -0.61
C ALA A 162 -20.85 -10.77 0.22
N SER A 163 -19.71 -11.34 0.59
CA SER A 163 -19.65 -12.53 1.47
C SER A 163 -19.97 -12.24 2.93
N SER A 164 -19.87 -10.97 3.34
CA SER A 164 -20.28 -10.50 4.64
C SER A 164 -20.38 -8.98 4.62
N GLY A 165 -20.99 -8.40 5.65
CA GLY A 165 -20.99 -6.97 5.83
C GLY A 165 -21.43 -6.55 7.21
N SER A 166 -21.29 -5.26 7.51
CA SER A 166 -21.72 -4.69 8.77
C SER A 166 -22.15 -3.24 8.61
N ILE A 167 -23.03 -2.79 9.50
CA ILE A 167 -23.50 -1.41 9.59
C ILE A 167 -23.14 -0.87 10.97
N ASP A 168 -22.41 0.23 11.02
CA ASP A 168 -22.08 0.97 12.24
C ASP A 168 -22.85 2.30 12.27
N ASN A 169 -23.72 2.45 13.27
CA ASN A 169 -24.52 3.65 13.52
C ASN A 169 -24.15 4.31 14.86
N ARG A 170 -22.91 4.14 15.36
CA ARG A 170 -22.47 4.70 16.65
C ARG A 170 -22.50 6.21 16.68
N VAL A 171 -22.24 6.86 15.55
CA VAL A 171 -22.21 8.32 15.41
C VAL A 171 -23.57 8.79 14.91
N LYS A 172 -24.26 9.61 15.69
CA LYS A 172 -25.57 10.16 15.30
C LYS A 172 -25.45 10.95 14.00
N GLY A 173 -26.31 10.66 13.03
CA GLY A 173 -26.31 11.32 11.72
C GLY A 173 -25.20 10.86 10.77
N SER A 174 -24.48 9.78 11.11
CA SER A 174 -23.55 9.10 10.21
C SER A 174 -23.77 7.60 10.27
N GLN A 175 -23.56 6.96 9.12
CA GLN A 175 -23.59 5.51 8.99
C GLN A 175 -22.32 5.07 8.27
N LEU A 176 -21.69 4.01 8.77
CA LEU A 176 -20.66 3.29 8.03
C LEU A 176 -21.21 1.94 7.62
N VAL A 177 -21.02 1.57 6.36
CA VAL A 177 -21.36 0.25 5.86
C VAL A 177 -20.09 -0.38 5.31
N ASP A 178 -19.71 -1.54 5.85
CA ASP A 178 -18.61 -2.34 5.33
C ASP A 178 -19.18 -3.54 4.57
N LEU A 179 -18.72 -3.75 3.33
CA LEU A 179 -18.98 -4.95 2.53
C LEU A 179 -17.67 -5.69 2.29
N THR A 180 -17.63 -6.99 2.56
CA THR A 180 -16.44 -7.81 2.33
C THR A 180 -16.72 -8.94 1.34
N TYR A 181 -15.89 -9.02 0.31
CA TYR A 181 -15.93 -10.02 -0.75
C TYR A 181 -14.76 -10.98 -0.58
N LYS A 182 -15.03 -12.26 -0.31
CA LYS A 182 -14.02 -13.32 -0.33
C LYS A 182 -13.55 -13.56 -1.77
N LEU A 183 -12.25 -13.79 -1.93
CA LEU A 183 -11.66 -14.16 -3.22
C LEU A 183 -11.68 -15.67 -3.41
N ILE A 184 -11.90 -16.10 -4.66
CA ILE A 184 -11.91 -17.53 -5.03
C ILE A 184 -10.60 -18.21 -4.63
N GLY A 185 -10.73 -19.40 -4.03
CA GLY A 185 -9.59 -20.23 -3.64
C GLY A 185 -8.84 -19.70 -2.42
N GLU A 186 -9.56 -19.01 -1.51
CA GLU A 186 -9.02 -18.46 -0.28
C GLU A 186 -7.83 -17.51 -0.52
N LYS A 187 -7.83 -16.81 -1.65
CA LYS A 187 -6.72 -15.93 -2.04
C LYS A 187 -6.67 -14.62 -1.25
N GLY A 188 -7.73 -14.27 -0.53
CA GLY A 188 -7.83 -13.02 0.21
C GLY A 188 -9.25 -12.48 0.27
N ALA A 189 -9.36 -11.17 0.48
CA ALA A 189 -10.64 -10.47 0.50
C ALA A 189 -10.52 -9.02 0.01
N ILE A 190 -11.62 -8.49 -0.51
CA ILE A 190 -11.81 -7.07 -0.81
C ILE A 190 -12.84 -6.52 0.18
N THR A 191 -12.48 -5.48 0.93
CA THR A 191 -13.37 -4.75 1.82
C THR A 191 -13.62 -3.36 1.27
N LEU A 192 -14.89 -3.03 1.13
CA LEU A 192 -15.39 -1.75 0.67
C LEU A 192 -16.08 -1.06 1.83
N ARG A 193 -15.71 0.20 2.10
CA ARG A 193 -16.33 1.01 3.16
C ARG A 193 -17.09 2.17 2.57
N PHE A 194 -18.37 2.20 2.85
CA PHE A 194 -19.24 3.33 2.56
C PHE A 194 -19.39 4.18 3.80
N ARG A 195 -19.46 5.49 3.60
CA ARG A 195 -19.84 6.43 4.65
C ARG A 195 -20.99 7.29 4.19
N ASP A 196 -21.95 7.46 5.06
CA ASP A 196 -22.98 8.49 4.95
C ASP A 196 -22.62 9.63 5.91
N ILE A 197 -22.53 10.82 5.33
CA ILE A 197 -22.39 12.09 6.06
C ILE A 197 -23.39 13.06 5.47
N GLU A 198 -24.26 13.60 6.32
CA GLU A 198 -25.22 14.64 5.92
C GLU A 198 -26.10 14.23 4.72
N GLY A 199 -26.43 12.93 4.61
CA GLY A 199 -27.29 12.40 3.55
C GLY A 199 -26.58 12.16 2.21
N ARG A 200 -25.25 12.16 2.21
CA ARG A 200 -24.42 11.82 1.05
C ARG A 200 -23.66 10.54 1.34
N THR A 201 -24.06 9.46 0.70
CA THR A 201 -23.36 8.18 0.75
C THR A 201 -22.23 8.18 -0.28
N GLU A 202 -21.03 7.78 0.15
CA GLU A 202 -19.90 7.61 -0.76
C GLU A 202 -19.09 6.37 -0.43
N LEU A 203 -18.46 5.79 -1.46
CA LEU A 203 -17.41 4.79 -1.29
C LEU A 203 -16.13 5.48 -0.83
N SER A 204 -15.78 5.25 0.44
CA SER A 204 -14.69 5.95 1.13
C SER A 204 -13.40 5.14 1.22
N THR A 205 -13.47 3.81 1.09
CA THR A 205 -12.29 2.94 1.13
C THR A 205 -12.49 1.74 0.21
N VAL A 206 -11.44 1.43 -0.55
CA VAL A 206 -11.26 0.15 -1.24
C VAL A 206 -10.01 -0.48 -0.63
N TYR A 207 -10.17 -1.60 0.05
CA TYR A 207 -9.08 -2.33 0.69
C TYR A 207 -9.03 -3.76 0.18
N VAL A 208 -7.90 -4.17 -0.37
CA VAL A 208 -7.64 -5.53 -0.80
C VAL A 208 -6.56 -6.11 0.08
N ARG A 209 -6.80 -7.29 0.63
CA ARG A 209 -5.80 -8.07 1.36
C ARG A 209 -5.63 -9.42 0.68
N LEU A 210 -4.46 -9.67 0.13
CA LEU A 210 -4.10 -10.95 -0.47
C LEU A 210 -3.34 -11.83 0.54
N PHE A 211 -3.64 -13.12 0.55
CA PHE A 211 -2.94 -14.11 1.40
C PHE A 211 -1.67 -14.58 0.71
N ARG A 212 -0.73 -15.13 1.49
CA ARG A 212 0.63 -15.50 1.04
C ARG A 212 0.63 -16.29 -0.27
N ASP A 213 -0.29 -17.24 -0.39
CA ASP A 213 -0.38 -18.15 -1.54
C ASP A 213 -0.87 -17.44 -2.81
N ALA A 214 -1.51 -16.27 -2.67
CA ALA A 214 -2.02 -15.48 -3.79
C ALA A 214 -1.00 -14.51 -4.39
N TRP A 215 -0.05 -14.00 -3.58
CA TRP A 215 0.96 -13.04 -4.05
C TRP A 215 2.37 -13.63 -4.19
N GLY A 216 2.55 -14.91 -3.84
CA GLY A 216 3.75 -15.68 -4.19
C GLY A 216 4.97 -15.45 -3.29
N PRO A 217 6.13 -16.01 -3.66
CA PRO A 217 7.35 -15.86 -2.89
C PRO A 217 7.86 -14.41 -2.92
N VAL A 218 8.47 -13.98 -1.81
CA VAL A 218 9.15 -12.70 -1.74
C VAL A 218 10.50 -12.82 -2.45
N THR A 219 10.65 -12.13 -3.57
CA THR A 219 11.85 -12.23 -4.43
C THR A 219 12.56 -10.91 -4.68
N LYS A 220 11.95 -9.78 -4.27
CA LYS A 220 12.45 -8.42 -4.52
C LYS A 220 13.01 -7.81 -3.24
N SER A 221 14.17 -7.17 -3.36
CA SER A 221 14.79 -6.30 -2.35
C SER A 221 14.19 -4.91 -2.41
N VAL A 222 14.41 -4.08 -1.38
CA VAL A 222 14.03 -2.66 -1.37
C VAL A 222 14.61 -1.91 -2.56
N ASP A 223 15.85 -2.23 -2.95
CA ASP A 223 16.52 -1.57 -4.07
C ASP A 223 15.83 -1.87 -5.41
N ASP A 224 15.27 -3.07 -5.60
CA ASP A 224 14.48 -3.40 -6.78
C ASP A 224 13.26 -2.45 -6.91
N TYR A 225 12.56 -2.17 -5.81
CA TYR A 225 11.44 -1.22 -5.81
C TYR A 225 11.91 0.22 -6.07
N ARG A 226 13.08 0.61 -5.55
CA ARG A 226 13.65 1.95 -5.79
C ARG A 226 13.91 2.21 -7.27
N THR A 227 14.23 1.18 -8.06
CA THR A 227 14.49 1.35 -9.50
C THR A 227 13.28 1.87 -10.28
N LEU A 228 12.06 1.64 -9.77
CA LEU A 228 10.81 2.09 -10.40
C LEU A 228 10.41 3.52 -10.02
N ILE A 229 11.05 4.11 -9.01
CA ILE A 229 10.72 5.46 -8.57
C ILE A 229 11.12 6.44 -9.67
N PRO A 230 10.16 7.26 -10.18
CA PRO A 230 10.46 8.18 -11.26
C PRO A 230 11.54 9.17 -10.83
N GLN A 231 12.48 9.44 -11.74
CA GLN A 231 13.41 10.54 -11.59
C GLN A 231 12.68 11.88 -11.78
N ASP A 232 13.29 12.97 -11.32
CA ASP A 232 12.67 14.30 -11.40
C ASP A 232 12.14 14.60 -12.81
N LYS A 233 10.87 15.04 -12.86
CA LYS A 233 10.12 15.40 -14.08
C LYS A 233 9.75 14.23 -14.99
N GLN A 234 10.04 12.98 -14.63
CA GLN A 234 9.49 11.81 -15.30
C GLN A 234 8.13 11.42 -14.72
N GLU A 235 7.22 10.97 -15.59
CA GLU A 235 5.98 10.35 -15.15
C GLU A 235 6.29 8.93 -14.64
N GLY A 236 5.74 8.57 -13.48
CA GLY A 236 5.93 7.23 -12.93
C GLY A 236 5.20 6.16 -13.72
N VAL A 237 5.61 4.91 -13.52
CA VAL A 237 4.93 3.75 -14.10
C VAL A 237 3.49 3.63 -13.60
N GLU A 238 2.61 3.07 -14.42
CA GLU A 238 1.22 2.81 -14.03
C GLU A 238 1.13 1.65 -13.02
N VAL A 239 0.08 1.62 -12.19
CA VAL A 239 -0.23 0.51 -11.25
C VAL A 239 -0.10 -0.87 -11.91
N LYS A 240 -0.72 -1.07 -13.08
CA LYS A 240 -0.67 -2.37 -13.78
C LYS A 240 0.74 -2.76 -14.19
N GLN A 241 1.52 -1.80 -14.65
CA GLN A 241 2.92 -2.02 -15.02
C GLN A 241 3.77 -2.33 -13.79
N ALA A 242 3.60 -1.58 -12.70
CA ALA A 242 4.28 -1.85 -11.44
C ALA A 242 4.00 -3.28 -10.94
N ILE A 243 2.74 -3.74 -10.99
CA ILE A 243 2.37 -5.11 -10.61
C ILE A 243 2.98 -6.14 -11.57
N ALA A 244 3.04 -5.86 -12.87
CA ALA A 244 3.67 -6.76 -13.84
C ALA A 244 5.18 -6.93 -13.59
N GLU A 245 5.86 -5.87 -13.15
CA GLU A 245 7.31 -5.87 -12.91
C GLU A 245 7.70 -6.39 -11.51
N LEU A 246 6.89 -6.09 -10.50
CA LEU A 246 7.15 -6.39 -9.08
C LEU A 246 6.42 -7.62 -8.57
N GLY A 247 5.40 -8.09 -9.28
CA GLY A 247 4.48 -9.11 -8.82
C GLY A 247 3.28 -8.54 -8.05
N MET A 248 2.46 -9.45 -7.54
CA MET A 248 1.25 -9.09 -6.81
C MET A 248 1.59 -8.48 -5.44
N PRO A 249 0.94 -7.38 -5.04
CA PRO A 249 1.10 -6.82 -3.70
C PRO A 249 0.38 -7.67 -2.65
N LYS A 250 0.80 -7.58 -1.38
CA LYS A 250 0.01 -8.14 -0.28
C LYS A 250 -1.25 -7.33 0.01
N THR A 251 -1.18 -6.03 -0.24
CA THR A 251 -2.27 -5.08 0.04
C THR A 251 -2.42 -4.08 -1.09
N ILE A 252 -3.66 -3.77 -1.45
CA ILE A 252 -4.02 -2.60 -2.23
C ILE A 252 -4.95 -1.76 -1.37
N TYR A 253 -4.66 -0.48 -1.23
CA TYR A 253 -5.49 0.42 -0.43
C TYR A 253 -5.72 1.72 -1.17
N ALA A 254 -6.99 2.08 -1.29
CA ALA A 254 -7.39 3.41 -1.68
C ALA A 254 -8.32 4.01 -0.64
N SER A 255 -8.10 5.28 -0.30
CA SER A 255 -8.99 6.01 0.59
C SER A 255 -9.30 7.41 0.08
N LYS A 256 -10.50 7.84 0.45
CA LYS A 256 -11.01 9.18 0.25
C LYS A 256 -11.29 9.76 1.64
N PRO A 257 -10.40 10.58 2.21
CA PRO A 257 -10.75 11.34 3.39
C PRO A 257 -11.82 12.36 3.00
N VAL A 258 -12.54 12.82 4.00
CA VAL A 258 -13.89 13.44 3.98
C VAL A 258 -14.06 14.67 3.06
N LYS A 259 -13.03 15.09 2.30
CA LYS A 259 -13.08 16.17 1.32
C LYS A 259 -12.50 15.76 -0.04
N TRP A 260 -13.38 15.25 -0.88
CA TRP A 260 -13.44 15.44 -2.35
C TRP A 260 -12.32 14.89 -3.25
N GLN A 261 -11.26 14.25 -2.75
CA GLN A 261 -10.29 13.55 -3.61
C GLN A 261 -9.91 12.17 -3.04
N VAL A 262 -9.62 11.23 -3.94
CA VAL A 262 -8.94 9.99 -3.56
C VAL A 262 -7.52 10.40 -3.19
N ASP A 263 -7.29 10.66 -1.91
CA ASP A 263 -6.02 11.22 -1.43
C ASP A 263 -4.89 10.19 -1.43
N SER A 264 -5.20 8.91 -1.58
CA SER A 264 -4.20 7.86 -1.54
C SER A 264 -4.66 6.63 -2.31
N LEU A 265 -3.85 6.17 -3.26
CA LEU A 265 -3.79 4.78 -3.72
C LEU A 265 -2.39 4.26 -3.43
N PHE A 266 -2.27 3.19 -2.67
CA PHE A 266 -0.98 2.55 -2.44
C PHE A 266 -1.03 1.02 -2.55
N LEU A 267 0.13 0.47 -2.91
CA LEU A 267 0.39 -0.96 -2.95
C LEU A 267 1.42 -1.30 -1.89
N GLU A 268 1.18 -2.37 -1.13
CA GLU A 268 2.09 -2.82 -0.09
C GLU A 268 2.73 -4.16 -0.46
N TYR A 269 4.04 -4.27 -0.25
CA TYR A 269 4.85 -5.43 -0.58
C TYR A 269 5.72 -5.85 0.60
N SER A 270 6.10 -7.12 0.62
CA SER A 270 7.18 -7.62 1.49
C SER A 270 8.45 -7.79 0.68
N THR A 271 9.60 -7.51 1.28
CA THR A 271 10.91 -7.59 0.63
C THR A 271 11.81 -8.66 1.22
N THR A 272 12.84 -9.07 0.47
CA THR A 272 13.86 -10.03 0.93
C THR A 272 14.66 -9.49 2.11
N ASP A 273 14.71 -8.17 2.27
CA ASP A 273 15.40 -7.48 3.36
C ASP A 273 14.60 -7.44 4.66
N ASN A 274 13.49 -8.20 4.73
CA ASN A 274 12.54 -8.19 5.84
C ASN A 274 11.98 -6.77 6.13
N MET A 275 11.71 -6.03 5.06
CA MET A 275 11.03 -4.73 5.12
C MET A 275 9.66 -4.81 4.44
N THR A 276 8.78 -3.90 4.82
CA THR A 276 7.58 -3.58 4.04
C THR A 276 7.85 -2.37 3.16
N VAL A 277 7.49 -2.47 1.90
CA VAL A 277 7.52 -1.37 0.92
C VAL A 277 6.10 -0.94 0.63
N SER A 278 5.83 0.35 0.74
CA SER A 278 4.56 0.98 0.33
C SER A 278 4.82 1.89 -0.85
N LEU A 279 4.26 1.56 -2.01
CA LEU A 279 4.33 2.36 -3.23
C LEU A 279 3.08 3.24 -3.34
N PHE A 280 3.26 4.55 -3.44
CA PHE A 280 2.18 5.53 -3.50
C PHE A 280 1.95 6.00 -4.94
N PHE A 281 0.69 6.05 -5.34
CA PHE A 281 0.28 6.40 -6.69
C PHE A 281 -0.66 7.62 -6.66
N ASP A 282 -0.35 8.58 -7.52
CA ASP A 282 -1.17 9.77 -7.75
C ASP A 282 -1.94 9.61 -9.05
N GLU A 283 -3.13 10.18 -9.14
CA GLU A 283 -3.83 10.25 -10.41
C GLU A 283 -3.24 11.31 -11.33
N VAL A 284 -2.89 10.90 -12.55
CA VAL A 284 -2.45 11.76 -13.66
C VAL A 284 -3.23 11.35 -14.90
N ASN A 285 -4.04 12.26 -15.44
CA ASN A 285 -4.84 12.05 -16.66
C ASN A 285 -5.75 10.80 -16.62
N GLY A 286 -6.37 10.49 -15.46
CA GLY A 286 -7.26 9.34 -15.30
C GLY A 286 -6.56 8.00 -15.05
N LEU A 287 -5.23 8.00 -14.95
CA LEU A 287 -4.38 6.85 -14.64
C LEU A 287 -3.65 7.07 -13.31
N TYR A 288 -3.36 6.01 -12.58
CA TYR A 288 -2.62 6.09 -11.32
C TYR A 288 -1.14 5.82 -11.58
N ARG A 289 -0.28 6.81 -11.30
CA ARG A 289 1.15 6.82 -11.59
C ARG A 289 1.97 6.77 -10.32
N LEU A 290 2.98 5.93 -10.31
CA LEU A 290 3.89 5.79 -9.17
C LEU A 290 4.55 7.13 -8.86
N LYS A 291 4.40 7.60 -7.63
CA LYS A 291 4.94 8.89 -7.20
C LYS A 291 6.12 8.75 -6.26
N SER A 292 5.97 7.88 -5.28
CA SER A 292 6.92 7.75 -4.19
C SER A 292 6.82 6.39 -3.51
N MET A 293 7.76 6.14 -2.61
CA MET A 293 7.81 4.93 -1.81
C MET A 293 8.14 5.27 -0.36
N MET A 294 7.58 4.50 0.57
CA MET A 294 8.04 4.41 1.95
C MET A 294 8.48 2.98 2.28
N THR A 295 9.39 2.87 3.23
CA THR A 295 9.81 1.60 3.80
C THR A 295 9.58 1.59 5.30
N SER A 296 9.18 0.43 5.82
CA SER A 296 9.06 0.18 7.26
C SER A 296 9.66 -1.18 7.61
N THR A 297 10.16 -1.31 8.82
CA THR A 297 10.57 -2.60 9.37
C THR A 297 9.34 -3.47 9.63
N VAL A 298 9.43 -4.77 9.34
CA VAL A 298 8.38 -5.76 9.61
C VAL A 298 8.20 -6.00 11.10
#